data_AF-A0A7M3Z9Z8-F1
#
_entry.id   AF-A0A7M3Z9Z8-F1
#
_cell.length_a   1.000
_cell.length_b   1.000
_cell.length_c   1.000
_cell.angle_alpha   90.00
_cell.angle_beta   90.00
_cell.angle_gamma   90.00
#
_symmetry.space_group_name_H-M   'P 1'
#
loop_
_entity.id
_entity.type
_entity.pdbx_description
1 polymer ?
#
loop_
_entity_poly.entity_id
_entity_poly.type
_entity_poly.pdbx_seq_one_letter_code
_entity_poly.pdbx_strand_id
1 'polypeptide(L)'
;GGWSADVASDDFWSAINSYAIIALTREPKRSADEILDAFLLKQGFEDDASRHSFASLIQMSSDLVLHLRYLPTFQNLANQLWMPSHNWIRDDTFVPGACAHIANLVAKEDKTELFQDERSFASIVARTQLARAEALFDGGPFADHPKAGFILDSYEWARKFAELSEEIWNKLLASTPLTREKTKTIIESELTNNPLPPLRCLE
;
A
#
# COMPACT_ATOMS: atom_id res chain seq x y z
N GLY A 1 -2.25 7.74 4.10
CA GLY A 1 -3.43 7.04 3.57
C GLY A 1 -4.43 6.87 4.70
N GLY A 2 -5.72 7.04 4.42
CA GLY A 2 -6.77 6.63 5.35
C GLY A 2 -7.20 5.20 5.00
N TRP A 3 -7.45 4.38 6.01
CA TRP A 3 -8.20 3.14 5.82
C TRP A 3 -9.63 3.49 5.39
N SER A 4 -10.29 2.62 4.63
CA SER A 4 -11.73 2.78 4.40
C SER A 4 -12.44 2.82 5.75
N ALA A 5 -13.29 3.85 5.95
CA ALA A 5 -14.03 4.07 7.20
C ALA A 5 -14.90 2.85 7.57
N ASP A 6 -15.26 2.03 6.59
CA ASP A 6 -16.09 0.84 6.75
C ASP A 6 -15.36 -0.31 7.48
N VAL A 7 -14.02 -0.26 7.57
CA VAL A 7 -13.19 -1.34 8.14
C VAL A 7 -12.12 -0.87 9.13
N ALA A 8 -11.87 0.43 9.23
CA ALA A 8 -10.88 0.98 10.15
C ALA A 8 -11.39 0.93 11.60
N SER A 9 -10.68 0.23 12.49
CA SER A 9 -10.99 0.20 13.92
C SER A 9 -10.40 1.39 14.70
N ASP A 10 -9.49 2.15 14.09
CA ASP A 10 -8.82 3.32 14.68
C ASP A 10 -8.47 4.36 13.60
N ASP A 11 -8.31 5.62 13.99
CA ASP A 11 -8.05 6.75 13.10
C ASP A 11 -6.57 7.16 13.02
N PHE A 12 -5.65 6.45 13.69
CA PHE A 12 -4.23 6.81 13.82
C PHE A 12 -3.60 7.27 12.50
N TRP A 13 -3.75 6.49 11.42
CA TRP A 13 -3.16 6.82 10.11
C TRP A 13 -3.76 8.05 9.46
N SER A 14 -5.06 8.31 9.64
CA SER A 14 -5.72 9.50 9.09
C SER A 14 -5.42 10.73 9.95
N ALA A 15 -5.30 10.56 11.27
CA ALA A 15 -4.95 11.59 12.23
C ALA A 15 -3.57 12.22 11.98
N ILE A 16 -2.60 11.44 11.46
CA ILE A 16 -1.30 11.98 11.01
C ILE A 16 -1.51 13.09 9.97
N ASN A 17 -2.35 12.85 8.95
CA ASN A 17 -2.57 13.82 7.87
C ASN A 17 -3.27 15.07 8.40
N SER A 18 -4.28 14.90 9.25
CA SER A 18 -4.98 16.01 9.90
C SER A 18 -4.03 16.86 10.74
N TYR A 19 -3.13 16.24 11.50
CA TYR A 19 -2.13 16.93 12.29
C TYR A 19 -1.14 17.71 11.40
N ALA A 20 -0.66 17.08 10.32
CA ALA A 20 0.25 17.72 9.37
C ALA A 20 -0.37 18.93 8.67
N ILE A 21 -1.62 18.83 8.23
CA ILE A 21 -2.35 19.96 7.61
C ILE A 21 -2.43 21.16 8.56
N ILE A 22 -2.78 20.92 9.83
CA ILE A 22 -2.86 21.99 10.84
C ILE A 22 -1.48 22.60 11.09
N ALA A 23 -0.43 21.76 11.21
CA ALA A 23 0.92 22.23 11.43
C ALA A 23 1.43 23.11 10.27
N LEU A 24 1.24 22.66 9.03
CA LEU A 24 1.66 23.38 7.82
C LEU A 24 0.82 24.65 7.58
N THR A 25 -0.44 24.69 8.00
CA THR A 25 -1.26 25.91 7.94
C THR A 25 -0.72 26.99 8.86
N ARG A 26 -0.19 26.60 10.04
CA ARG A 26 0.39 27.54 11.01
C ARG A 26 1.81 27.95 10.62
N GLU A 27 2.59 27.01 10.11
CA GLU A 27 3.98 27.22 9.72
C GLU A 27 4.32 26.42 8.45
N PRO A 28 4.16 27.03 7.26
CA PRO A 28 4.32 26.32 5.98
C PRO A 28 5.72 25.79 5.69
N LYS A 29 6.74 26.26 6.43
CA LYS A 29 8.14 25.85 6.26
C LYS A 29 8.58 24.79 7.27
N ARG A 30 7.70 24.38 8.19
CA ARG A 30 8.02 23.38 9.20
C ARG A 30 8.33 22.04 8.52
N SER A 31 9.35 21.33 9.00
CA SER A 31 9.75 20.07 8.38
C SER A 31 8.73 18.95 8.63
N ALA A 32 8.64 18.01 7.69
CA ALA A 32 7.79 16.84 7.84
C ALA A 32 8.22 15.97 9.04
N ASP A 33 9.53 15.87 9.28
CA ASP A 33 10.10 15.09 10.39
C ASP A 33 9.69 15.67 11.75
N GLU A 34 9.81 16.99 11.95
CA GLU A 34 9.38 17.65 13.19
C GLU A 34 7.86 17.59 13.40
N ILE A 35 7.08 17.52 12.32
CA ILE A 35 5.62 17.36 12.40
C ILE A 35 5.28 15.95 12.85
N LEU A 36 5.91 14.94 12.24
CA LEU A 36 5.66 13.54 12.57
C LEU A 36 6.13 13.19 13.98
N ASP A 37 7.32 13.63 14.38
CA ASP A 37 7.84 13.42 15.74
C ASP A 37 6.90 14.02 16.80
N ALA A 38 6.47 15.27 16.60
CA ALA A 38 5.52 15.93 17.50
C ALA A 38 4.15 15.25 17.55
N PHE A 39 3.69 14.69 16.43
CA PHE A 39 2.48 13.88 16.40
C PHE A 39 2.64 12.59 17.22
N LEU A 40 3.70 11.83 16.98
CA LEU A 40 3.96 10.56 17.65
C LEU A 40 4.13 10.75 19.16
N LEU A 41 4.88 11.78 19.58
CA LEU A 41 5.01 12.13 21.00
C LEU A 41 3.64 12.42 21.62
N LYS A 42 2.78 13.18 20.92
CA LYS A 42 1.41 13.47 21.38
C LYS A 42 0.52 12.22 21.46
N GLN A 43 0.81 11.19 20.67
CA GLN A 43 0.07 9.92 20.69
C GLN A 43 0.54 8.96 21.80
N GLY A 44 1.58 9.29 22.56
CA GLY A 44 2.08 8.46 23.67
C GLY A 44 3.32 7.63 23.33
N PHE A 45 3.98 7.87 22.19
CA PHE A 45 5.26 7.24 21.84
C PHE A 45 6.43 7.97 22.53
N GLU A 46 6.57 7.82 23.84
CA GLU A 46 7.49 8.65 24.65
C GLU A 46 8.98 8.31 24.47
N ASP A 47 9.32 7.04 24.24
CA ASP A 47 10.70 6.61 23.99
C ASP A 47 11.22 7.23 22.71
N ASP A 48 12.24 8.08 22.84
CA ASP A 48 12.86 8.82 21.75
C ASP A 48 13.43 7.92 20.65
N ALA A 49 14.23 6.91 21.00
CA ALA A 49 14.91 6.07 20.01
C ALA A 49 13.92 5.20 19.25
N SER A 50 12.94 4.64 19.97
CA SER A 50 11.89 3.81 19.39
C SER A 50 10.92 4.67 18.56
N ARG A 51 10.62 5.91 18.98
CA ARG A 51 9.78 6.84 18.23
C ARG A 51 10.43 7.25 16.91
N HIS A 52 11.73 7.55 16.91
CA HIS A 52 12.47 7.82 15.66
C HIS A 52 12.47 6.60 14.73
N SER A 53 12.64 5.40 15.29
CA SER A 53 12.56 4.15 14.51
C SER A 53 11.18 3.97 13.89
N PHE A 54 10.11 4.25 14.64
CA PHE A 54 8.74 4.19 14.13
C PHE A 54 8.47 5.29 13.09
N ALA A 55 8.96 6.51 13.28
CA ALA A 55 8.85 7.59 12.31
C ALA A 55 9.50 7.21 10.97
N SER A 56 10.70 6.62 11.01
CA SER A 56 11.38 6.09 9.82
C SER A 56 10.56 5.01 9.12
N LEU A 57 9.91 4.11 9.89
CA LEU A 57 9.02 3.10 9.34
C LEU A 57 7.83 3.73 8.62
N ILE A 58 7.17 4.74 9.22
CA ILE A 58 6.05 5.47 8.60
C ILE A 58 6.46 6.15 7.31
N GLN A 59 7.65 6.75 7.25
CA GLN A 59 8.18 7.37 6.05
C GLN A 59 8.35 6.33 4.93
N MET A 60 8.93 5.16 5.23
CA MET A 60 9.03 4.06 4.26
C MET A 60 7.67 3.56 3.79
N SER A 61 6.64 3.57 4.65
CA SER A 61 5.28 3.17 4.27
C SER A 61 4.72 4.04 3.16
N SER A 62 5.13 5.31 3.06
CA SER A 62 4.69 6.19 1.96
C SER A 62 5.19 5.68 0.60
N ASP A 63 6.44 5.21 0.51
CA ASP A 63 6.99 4.64 -0.71
C ASP A 63 6.31 3.34 -1.09
N LEU A 64 6.05 2.45 -0.12
CA LEU A 64 5.33 1.19 -0.38
C LEU A 64 3.95 1.47 -0.99
N VAL A 65 3.20 2.43 -0.44
CA VAL A 65 1.89 2.82 -0.98
C VAL A 65 2.02 3.29 -2.43
N LEU A 66 3.06 4.05 -2.77
CA LEU A 66 3.30 4.48 -4.15
C LEU A 66 3.60 3.28 -5.05
N HIS A 67 4.45 2.34 -4.63
CA HIS A 67 4.76 1.14 -5.41
C HIS A 67 3.55 0.22 -5.61
N LEU A 68 2.64 0.14 -4.64
CA LEU A 68 1.41 -0.65 -4.76
C LEU A 68 0.39 0.02 -5.68
N ARG A 69 0.27 1.35 -5.65
CA ARG A 69 -0.70 2.10 -6.47
C ARG A 69 -0.24 2.34 -7.90
N TYR A 70 1.05 2.61 -8.08
CA TYR A 70 1.62 2.94 -9.39
C TYR A 70 2.28 1.73 -10.01
N LEU A 71 2.14 1.64 -11.33
CA LEU A 71 2.70 0.58 -12.17
C LEU A 71 3.68 1.23 -13.15
N PRO A 72 4.92 1.54 -12.73
CA PRO A 72 5.88 2.33 -13.53
C PRO A 72 6.08 1.80 -14.95
N THR A 73 6.18 0.48 -15.13
CA THR A 73 6.28 -0.13 -16.46
C THR A 73 5.09 0.27 -17.33
N PHE A 74 3.87 0.13 -16.85
CA PHE A 74 2.68 0.51 -17.60
C PHE A 74 2.60 2.03 -17.85
N GLN A 75 2.94 2.84 -16.85
CA GLN A 75 2.94 4.30 -16.99
C GLN A 75 3.88 4.78 -18.09
N ASN A 76 5.08 4.19 -18.16
CA ASN A 76 6.06 4.47 -19.19
C ASN A 76 5.56 4.05 -20.58
N LEU A 77 4.98 2.83 -20.71
CA LEU A 77 4.43 2.34 -21.97
C LEU A 77 3.24 3.17 -22.46
N ALA A 78 2.38 3.61 -21.55
CA ALA A 78 1.19 4.40 -21.86
C ALA A 78 1.48 5.91 -22.00
N ASN A 79 2.75 6.34 -21.87
CA ASN A 79 3.16 7.75 -21.82
C ASN A 79 2.31 8.58 -20.84
N GLN A 80 1.98 7.98 -19.69
CA GLN A 80 1.17 8.61 -18.65
C GLN A 80 2.08 9.47 -17.77
N LEU A 81 2.35 10.69 -18.23
CA LEU A 81 3.17 11.70 -17.55
C LEU A 81 2.51 12.26 -16.26
N TRP A 82 1.21 12.02 -16.05
CA TRP A 82 0.42 12.50 -14.92
C TRP A 82 -0.42 11.36 -14.33
N MET A 83 -0.77 11.47 -13.03
CA MET A 83 -1.59 10.48 -12.30
C MET A 83 -2.73 9.93 -13.19
N PRO A 84 -2.69 8.65 -13.56
CA PRO A 84 -3.61 8.14 -14.56
C PRO A 84 -5.03 8.01 -14.00
N SER A 85 -5.97 8.70 -14.66
CA SER A 85 -7.40 8.47 -14.51
C SER A 85 -7.84 7.06 -14.94
N HIS A 86 -6.97 6.30 -15.62
CA HIS A 86 -7.27 4.96 -16.14
C HIS A 86 -6.80 3.80 -15.25
N ASN A 87 -5.99 4.07 -14.22
CA ASN A 87 -5.53 3.07 -13.27
C ASN A 87 -6.04 3.40 -11.85
N TRP A 88 -7.36 3.52 -11.72
CA TRP A 88 -8.00 3.62 -10.42
C TRP A 88 -8.01 2.23 -9.77
N ILE A 89 -6.84 1.73 -9.38
CA ILE A 89 -6.76 0.86 -8.21
C ILE A 89 -7.07 1.79 -7.04
N ARG A 90 -8.37 1.98 -6.76
CA ARG A 90 -8.84 2.92 -5.75
C ARG A 90 -8.68 2.26 -4.38
N ASP A 91 -7.45 2.17 -3.89
CA ASP A 91 -7.01 1.61 -2.59
C ASP A 91 -7.45 0.17 -2.23
N ASP A 92 -8.52 -0.34 -2.83
CA ASP A 92 -9.31 -1.45 -2.35
C ASP A 92 -9.99 -2.19 -3.52
N THR A 93 -9.61 -1.93 -4.79
CA THR A 93 -10.36 -2.49 -5.92
C THR A 93 -9.52 -2.83 -7.15
N PHE A 94 -9.81 -3.97 -7.76
CA PHE A 94 -9.35 -4.30 -9.12
C PHE A 94 -10.46 -4.03 -10.13
N VAL A 95 -10.13 -3.36 -11.24
CA VAL A 95 -11.05 -3.11 -12.36
C VAL A 95 -10.66 -4.03 -13.52
N PRO A 96 -11.44 -5.09 -13.84
CA PRO A 96 -10.95 -6.13 -14.74
C PRO A 96 -10.57 -5.66 -16.15
N GLY A 97 -11.23 -4.63 -16.66
CA GLY A 97 -10.95 -4.09 -18.00
C GLY A 97 -9.65 -3.31 -18.03
N ALA A 98 -9.35 -2.55 -16.97
CA ALA A 98 -8.07 -1.87 -16.80
C ALA A 98 -6.95 -2.91 -16.62
N CYS A 99 -7.16 -3.92 -15.76
CA CYS A 99 -6.20 -5.00 -15.56
C CYS A 99 -5.91 -5.77 -16.85
N ALA A 100 -6.93 -6.12 -17.64
CA ALA A 100 -6.76 -6.76 -18.94
C ALA A 100 -5.96 -5.89 -19.91
N HIS A 101 -6.29 -4.59 -19.99
CA HIS A 101 -5.58 -3.65 -20.85
C HIS A 101 -4.10 -3.53 -20.48
N ILE A 102 -3.82 -3.36 -19.18
CA ILE A 102 -2.45 -3.27 -18.66
C ILE A 102 -1.66 -4.54 -18.99
N ALA A 103 -2.18 -5.71 -18.60
CA ALA A 103 -1.48 -6.98 -18.81
C ALA A 103 -1.21 -7.25 -20.29
N ASN A 104 -2.20 -7.02 -21.16
CA ASN A 104 -2.05 -7.19 -22.60
C ASN A 104 -1.01 -6.23 -23.20
N LEU A 105 -0.99 -4.96 -22.76
CA LEU A 105 -0.01 -3.99 -23.25
C LEU A 105 1.40 -4.35 -22.79
N VAL A 106 1.58 -4.69 -21.51
CA VAL A 106 2.86 -5.09 -20.94
C VAL A 106 3.43 -6.32 -21.66
N ALA A 107 2.60 -7.33 -21.90
CA ALA A 107 3.00 -8.53 -22.61
C ALA A 107 3.32 -8.26 -24.08
N LYS A 108 2.53 -7.41 -24.76
CA LYS A 108 2.75 -7.04 -26.16
C LYS A 108 4.08 -6.31 -26.38
N GLU A 109 4.51 -5.49 -25.41
CA GLU A 109 5.72 -4.68 -25.49
C GLU A 109 6.95 -5.37 -24.85
N ASP A 110 6.87 -6.68 -24.61
CA ASP A 110 7.92 -7.51 -24.02
C ASP A 110 8.46 -6.96 -22.67
N LYS A 111 7.57 -6.44 -21.82
CA LYS A 111 7.90 -5.87 -20.49
C LYS A 111 7.40 -6.70 -19.30
N THR A 112 6.99 -7.95 -19.55
CA THR A 112 6.45 -8.84 -18.50
C THR A 112 7.39 -8.98 -17.31
N GLU A 113 8.67 -9.34 -17.54
CA GLU A 113 9.65 -9.53 -16.47
C GLU A 113 9.84 -8.27 -15.62
N LEU A 114 10.00 -7.11 -16.27
CA LEU A 114 10.14 -5.83 -15.57
C LEU A 114 8.93 -5.50 -14.69
N PHE A 115 7.71 -5.76 -15.18
CA PHE A 115 6.50 -5.54 -14.39
C PHE A 115 6.42 -6.50 -13.20
N GLN A 116 6.83 -7.76 -13.38
CA GLN A 116 6.88 -8.74 -12.30
C GLN A 116 7.88 -8.35 -11.23
N ASP A 117 9.07 -7.89 -11.62
CA ASP A 117 10.09 -7.37 -10.69
C ASP A 117 9.55 -6.20 -9.86
N GLU A 118 8.81 -5.28 -10.48
CA GLU A 118 8.16 -4.16 -9.77
C GLU A 118 7.15 -4.64 -8.72
N ARG A 119 6.36 -5.68 -9.02
CA ARG A 119 5.39 -6.25 -8.06
C ARG A 119 6.11 -6.99 -6.93
N SER A 120 7.13 -7.78 -7.27
CA SER A 120 7.91 -8.54 -6.29
C SER A 120 8.68 -7.62 -5.33
N PHE A 121 9.19 -6.50 -5.84
CA PHE A 121 9.82 -5.46 -5.02
C PHE A 121 8.85 -4.92 -3.95
N ALA A 122 7.60 -4.63 -4.30
CA ALA A 122 6.61 -4.15 -3.34
C ALA A 122 6.36 -5.18 -2.22
N SER A 123 6.27 -6.47 -2.55
CA SER A 123 6.12 -7.55 -1.56
C SER A 123 7.34 -7.69 -0.66
N ILE A 124 8.57 -7.53 -1.18
CA ILE A 124 9.80 -7.53 -0.38
C ILE A 124 9.79 -6.37 0.62
N VAL A 125 9.44 -5.17 0.16
CA VAL A 125 9.36 -3.97 1.01
C VAL A 125 8.31 -4.17 2.10
N ALA A 126 7.12 -4.68 1.76
CA ALA A 126 6.04 -4.91 2.73
C ALA A 126 6.43 -5.92 3.81
N ARG A 127 7.10 -7.03 3.44
CA ARG A 127 7.66 -8.00 4.40
C ARG A 127 8.70 -7.37 5.32
N THR A 128 9.57 -6.53 4.77
CA THR A 128 10.60 -5.83 5.56
C THR A 128 9.98 -4.83 6.53
N GLN A 129 8.93 -4.13 6.11
CA GLN A 129 8.20 -3.20 6.98
C GLN A 129 7.47 -3.93 8.10
N LEU A 130 6.80 -5.05 7.81
CA LEU A 130 6.17 -5.88 8.84
C LEU A 130 7.19 -6.35 9.87
N ALA A 131 8.33 -6.92 9.45
CA ALA A 131 9.36 -7.39 10.38
C ALA A 131 9.88 -6.26 11.30
N ARG A 132 9.97 -5.03 10.77
CA ARG A 132 10.31 -3.83 11.56
C ARG A 132 9.19 -3.41 12.51
N ALA A 133 7.93 -3.53 12.09
CA ALA A 133 6.78 -3.26 12.94
C ALA A 133 6.71 -4.28 14.08
N GLU A 134 6.87 -5.58 13.81
CA GLU A 134 6.91 -6.65 14.82
C GLU A 134 8.00 -6.37 15.86
N ALA A 135 9.21 -5.99 15.42
CA ALA A 135 10.29 -5.64 16.34
C ALA A 135 9.97 -4.45 17.28
N LEU A 136 9.06 -3.55 16.87
CA LEU A 136 8.62 -2.42 17.68
C LEU A 136 7.40 -2.76 18.56
N PHE A 137 6.47 -3.58 18.07
CA PHE A 137 5.12 -3.72 18.62
C PHE A 137 4.77 -5.13 19.13
N ASP A 138 5.52 -6.18 18.75
CA ASP A 138 5.31 -7.55 19.22
C ASP A 138 6.42 -7.95 20.21
N GLY A 139 6.21 -7.68 21.50
CA GLY A 139 7.23 -7.83 22.54
C GLY A 139 8.35 -6.77 22.50
N GLY A 140 8.22 -5.80 21.59
CA GLY A 140 9.12 -4.65 21.46
C GLY A 140 8.82 -3.47 22.41
N PRO A 141 9.50 -2.33 22.24
CA PRO A 141 9.37 -1.15 23.10
C PRO A 141 7.96 -0.54 23.14
N PHE A 142 7.13 -0.80 22.14
CA PHE A 142 5.75 -0.31 22.06
C PHE A 142 4.70 -1.41 22.20
N ALA A 143 5.07 -2.58 22.73
CA ALA A 143 4.14 -3.70 22.90
C ALA A 143 2.89 -3.34 23.72
N ASP A 144 3.07 -2.56 24.79
CA ASP A 144 1.97 -2.14 25.67
C ASP A 144 1.25 -0.86 25.18
N HIS A 145 1.65 -0.30 24.04
CA HIS A 145 1.02 0.91 23.52
C HIS A 145 -0.44 0.60 23.12
N PRO A 146 -1.44 1.44 23.50
CA PRO A 146 -2.86 1.15 23.23
C PRO A 146 -3.20 0.94 21.75
N LYS A 147 -2.40 1.51 20.85
CA LYS A 147 -2.56 1.39 19.39
C LYS A 147 -1.68 0.31 18.75
N ALA A 148 -0.91 -0.45 19.52
CA ALA A 148 0.05 -1.43 19.01
C ALA A 148 -0.62 -2.46 18.09
N GLY A 149 -1.71 -3.08 18.53
CA GLY A 149 -2.46 -4.06 17.75
C GLY A 149 -2.94 -3.51 16.41
N PHE A 150 -3.60 -2.34 16.42
CA PHE A 150 -4.08 -1.69 15.19
C PHE A 150 -2.94 -1.38 14.20
N ILE A 151 -1.82 -0.86 14.70
CA ILE A 151 -0.65 -0.53 13.87
C ILE A 151 -0.06 -1.79 13.27
N LEU A 152 0.11 -2.85 14.06
CA LEU A 152 0.67 -4.12 13.62
C LEU A 152 -0.25 -4.81 12.59
N ASP A 153 -1.56 -4.86 12.86
CA ASP A 153 -2.57 -5.36 11.93
C ASP A 153 -2.53 -4.61 10.60
N SER A 154 -2.21 -3.31 10.64
CA SER A 154 -2.10 -2.51 9.42
C SER A 154 -0.92 -2.91 8.54
N TYR A 155 0.24 -3.20 9.14
CA TYR A 155 1.41 -3.69 8.41
C TYR A 155 1.19 -5.13 7.90
N GLU A 156 0.52 -5.97 8.68
CA GLU A 156 0.16 -7.32 8.28
C GLU A 156 -0.80 -7.31 7.08
N TRP A 157 -1.78 -6.40 7.10
CA TRP A 157 -2.66 -6.18 5.95
C TRP A 157 -1.88 -5.70 4.72
N ALA A 158 -0.98 -4.72 4.89
CA ALA A 158 -0.17 -4.20 3.78
C ALA A 158 0.70 -5.29 3.13
N ARG A 159 1.28 -6.18 3.95
CA ARG A 159 2.01 -7.37 3.47
C ARG A 159 1.11 -8.32 2.69
N LYS A 160 -0.04 -8.69 3.25
CA LYS A 160 -1.05 -9.52 2.57
C LYS A 160 -1.47 -8.93 1.23
N PHE A 161 -1.71 -7.62 1.20
CA PHE A 161 -2.14 -6.93 -0.02
C PHE A 161 -1.05 -6.93 -1.09
N ALA A 162 0.19 -6.64 -0.72
CA ALA A 162 1.32 -6.64 -1.65
C ALA A 162 1.50 -8.00 -2.34
N GLU A 163 1.51 -9.08 -1.55
CA GLU A 163 1.70 -10.43 -2.06
C GLU A 163 0.51 -10.93 -2.89
N LEU A 164 -0.72 -10.64 -2.46
CA LEU A 164 -1.91 -10.98 -3.23
C LEU A 164 -1.96 -10.22 -4.56
N SER A 165 -1.58 -8.94 -4.55
CA SER A 165 -1.45 -8.15 -5.77
C SER A 165 -0.38 -8.73 -6.70
N GLU A 166 0.79 -9.11 -6.18
CA GLU A 166 1.84 -9.79 -6.96
C GLU A 166 1.32 -11.08 -7.59
N GLU A 167 0.65 -11.95 -6.83
CA GLU A 167 0.09 -13.21 -7.32
C GLU A 167 -0.95 -12.99 -8.43
N ILE A 168 -1.89 -12.06 -8.21
CA ILE A 168 -2.90 -11.71 -9.21
C ILE A 168 -2.23 -11.24 -10.50
N TRP A 169 -1.28 -10.31 -10.43
CA TRP A 169 -0.59 -9.79 -11.62
C TRP A 169 0.21 -10.87 -12.35
N ASN A 170 0.89 -11.76 -11.63
CA ASN A 170 1.58 -12.90 -12.23
C ASN A 170 0.62 -13.80 -13.01
N LYS A 171 -0.55 -14.12 -12.44
CA LYS A 171 -1.58 -14.92 -13.11
C LYS A 171 -2.16 -14.22 -14.33
N LEU A 172 -2.39 -12.91 -14.24
CA LEU A 172 -2.89 -12.11 -15.36
C LEU A 172 -1.89 -12.06 -16.52
N LEU A 173 -0.62 -11.76 -16.26
CA LEU A 173 0.43 -11.69 -17.28
C LEU A 173 0.64 -13.04 -17.98
N ALA A 174 0.65 -14.14 -17.22
CA ALA A 174 0.76 -15.49 -17.76
C ALA A 174 -0.46 -15.94 -18.60
N SER A 175 -1.60 -15.25 -18.46
CA SER A 175 -2.86 -15.58 -19.14
C SER A 175 -3.16 -14.66 -20.32
N THR A 176 -2.21 -13.81 -20.73
CA THR A 176 -2.37 -12.95 -21.90
C THR A 176 -2.44 -13.77 -23.20
N PRO A 177 -3.29 -13.38 -24.18
CA PRO A 177 -4.18 -12.23 -24.18
C PRO A 177 -5.47 -12.43 -23.35
N LEU A 178 -5.83 -11.39 -22.61
CA LEU A 178 -6.97 -11.34 -21.69
C LEU A 178 -8.16 -10.56 -22.26
N THR A 179 -9.37 -11.03 -21.93
CA THR A 179 -10.61 -10.24 -22.03
C THR A 179 -11.05 -9.77 -20.65
N ARG A 180 -12.00 -8.83 -20.58
CA ARG A 180 -12.58 -8.37 -19.31
C ARG A 180 -13.07 -9.55 -18.44
N GLU A 181 -13.77 -10.51 -19.05
CA GLU A 181 -14.40 -11.64 -18.37
C GLU A 181 -13.35 -12.59 -17.81
N LYS A 182 -12.34 -12.96 -18.62
CA LYS A 182 -11.24 -13.82 -18.15
C LYS A 182 -10.48 -13.18 -16.99
N THR A 183 -10.21 -11.88 -17.10
CA THR A 183 -9.56 -11.13 -16.02
C THR A 183 -10.40 -11.08 -14.76
N LYS A 184 -11.72 -10.86 -14.89
CA LYS A 184 -12.65 -10.87 -13.74
C LYS A 184 -12.62 -12.22 -13.03
N THR A 185 -12.71 -13.33 -13.78
CA THR A 185 -12.65 -14.69 -13.22
C THR A 185 -11.35 -14.96 -12.46
N ILE A 186 -10.20 -14.54 -13.00
CA ILE A 186 -8.91 -14.69 -12.31
C ILE A 186 -8.93 -13.92 -10.98
N ILE A 187 -9.26 -12.63 -11.02
CA ILE A 187 -9.27 -11.77 -9.83
C ILE A 187 -10.25 -12.30 -8.77
N GLU A 188 -11.47 -12.67 -9.15
CA GLU A 188 -12.49 -13.20 -8.23
C GLU A 188 -12.06 -14.53 -7.60
N SER A 189 -11.43 -15.41 -8.37
CA SER A 189 -10.87 -16.67 -7.85
C SER A 189 -9.81 -16.38 -6.78
N GLU A 190 -8.89 -15.46 -7.04
CA GLU A 190 -7.85 -15.10 -6.07
C GLU A 190 -8.42 -14.46 -4.81
N LEU A 191 -9.35 -13.52 -4.95
CA LEU A 191 -9.98 -12.85 -3.80
C LEU A 191 -10.90 -13.80 -3.01
N THR A 192 -11.46 -14.82 -3.64
CA THR A 192 -12.25 -15.85 -2.93
C THR A 192 -11.36 -16.75 -2.09
N ASN A 193 -10.20 -17.14 -2.62
CA ASN A 193 -9.25 -17.99 -1.91
C ASN A 193 -8.49 -17.23 -0.82
N ASN A 194 -8.22 -15.94 -1.05
CA ASN A 194 -7.44 -15.07 -0.18
C ASN A 194 -8.22 -13.78 0.11
N PRO A 195 -9.32 -13.83 0.90
CA PRO A 195 -10.14 -12.67 1.16
C PRO A 195 -9.36 -11.63 1.98
N LEU A 196 -9.32 -10.39 1.47
CA LEU A 196 -8.61 -9.28 2.12
C LEU A 196 -9.46 -7.99 2.11
N PRO A 197 -10.52 -7.89 2.92
CA PRO A 197 -11.35 -6.69 2.96
C PRO A 197 -10.51 -5.42 3.22
N PRO A 198 -10.85 -4.29 2.59
CA PRO A 198 -12.01 -4.04 1.72
C PRO A 198 -11.76 -4.38 0.23
N LEU A 199 -10.66 -5.09 -0.09
CA LEU A 199 -10.28 -5.43 -1.45
C LEU A 199 -11.36 -6.22 -2.19
N ARG A 200 -11.74 -5.75 -3.38
CA ARG A 200 -12.79 -6.38 -4.20
C ARG A 200 -12.53 -6.28 -5.71
N CYS A 201 -13.13 -7.19 -6.45
CA CYS A 201 -13.23 -7.10 -7.90
C CYS A 201 -14.43 -6.20 -8.25
N LEU A 202 -14.25 -5.20 -9.13
CA LEU A 202 -15.35 -4.37 -9.61
C LEU A 202 -16.03 -4.98 -10.83
N GLU A 203 -17.35 -4.78 -10.89
CA GLU A 203 -18.22 -5.24 -11.98
C GLU A 203 -17.78 -4.80 -13.36
#